data_AF-A0A3E0VJC6-F1
#
_entry.id   AF-A0A3E0VJC6-F1
#
_cell.length_a   1.000
_cell.length_b   1.000
_cell.length_c   1.000
_cell.angle_alpha   90.00
_cell.angle_beta   90.00
_cell.angle_gamma   90.00
#
_symmetry.space_group_name_H-M   'P 1'
#
loop_
_entity.id
_entity.type
_entity.pdbx_description
1 polymer ?
#
loop_
_entity_poly.entity_id
_entity_poly.type
_entity_poly.pdbx_seq_one_letter_code
_entity_poly.pdbx_strand_id
1 'polypeptide(L)'
;MRTDDLARHLLDRAASDEQVAHRIRAGDDVPRLRAEIRRLARERGIRIRTSILGDVLGDVLVVVRADAAIWNDDIPTMRVKLLPVDETGGLTRRE
;
A
#
# COMPACT_ATOMS: atom_id res chain seq x y z
N MET A 1 13.43 -3.44 -9.98
CA MET A 1 12.79 -2.15 -10.34
C MET A 1 13.53 -1.04 -9.59
N ARG A 2 13.81 0.11 -10.21
CA ARG A 2 14.42 1.24 -9.49
C ARG A 2 13.42 1.85 -8.51
N THR A 3 13.89 2.47 -7.43
CA THR A 3 13.03 3.08 -6.40
C THR A 3 12.03 4.07 -6.99
N ASP A 4 12.44 4.87 -7.98
CA ASP A 4 11.59 5.88 -8.61
C ASP A 4 10.45 5.26 -9.43
N ASP A 5 10.74 4.16 -10.13
CA ASP A 5 9.74 3.42 -10.90
C ASP A 5 8.75 2.71 -9.97
N LEU A 6 9.24 2.14 -8.86
CA LEU A 6 8.37 1.56 -7.83
C LEU A 6 7.50 2.64 -7.19
N ALA A 7 8.06 3.79 -6.83
CA ALA A 7 7.32 4.91 -6.25
C ALA A 7 6.18 5.38 -7.16
N ARG A 8 6.48 5.55 -8.47
CA ARG A 8 5.49 5.92 -9.47
C ARG A 8 4.40 4.87 -9.59
N HIS A 9 4.79 3.60 -9.70
CA HIS A 9 3.85 2.49 -9.79
C HIS A 9 2.90 2.44 -8.58
N LEU A 10 3.43 2.53 -7.36
CA LEU A 10 2.60 2.50 -6.14
C LEU A 10 1.65 3.70 -6.06
N LEU A 11 2.11 4.89 -6.47
CA LEU A 11 1.23 6.06 -6.51
C LEU A 11 0.13 5.90 -7.58
N ASP A 12 0.46 5.40 -8.76
CA ASP A 12 -0.52 5.17 -9.84
C ASP A 12 -1.60 4.18 -9.38
N ARG A 13 -1.21 3.09 -8.71
CA ARG A 13 -2.13 2.10 -8.14
C ARG A 13 -3.00 2.72 -7.04
N ALA A 14 -2.42 3.44 -6.09
CA ALA A 14 -3.19 4.10 -5.03
C ALA A 14 -4.13 5.20 -5.58
N ALA A 15 -3.74 5.88 -6.66
CA ALA A 15 -4.57 6.91 -7.29
C ALA A 15 -5.84 6.29 -7.90
N SER A 16 -5.70 5.13 -8.55
CA SER A 16 -6.77 4.36 -9.19
C SER A 16 -7.65 3.62 -8.18
N ASP A 17 -7.03 2.84 -7.30
CA ASP A 17 -7.72 1.85 -6.47
C ASP A 17 -7.93 2.35 -5.03
N GLU A 18 -7.72 3.66 -4.81
CA GLU A 18 -7.73 4.35 -3.51
C GLU A 18 -6.62 3.96 -2.53
N GLN A 19 -6.05 2.76 -2.69
CA GLN A 19 -5.00 2.22 -1.85
C GLN A 19 -4.15 1.18 -2.58
N VAL A 20 -2.93 0.97 -2.09
CA VAL A 20 -2.08 -0.15 -2.49
C VAL A 20 -1.23 -0.62 -1.32
N ALA A 21 -0.98 -1.92 -1.28
CA ALA A 21 -0.06 -2.56 -0.35
C ALA A 21 1.16 -3.11 -1.10
N HIS A 22 2.35 -2.87 -0.58
CA HIS A 22 3.61 -3.39 -1.12
C HIS A 22 4.39 -4.12 -0.02
N ARG A 23 4.66 -5.41 -0.22
CA ARG A 23 5.48 -6.19 0.71
C ARG A 23 6.94 -5.70 0.64
N ILE A 24 7.47 -5.26 1.76
CA ILE A 24 8.84 -4.75 1.87
C ILE A 24 9.80 -5.94 1.76
N ARG A 25 10.75 -5.86 0.83
CA ARG A 25 11.76 -6.90 0.61
C ARG A 25 13.12 -6.48 1.14
N ALA A 26 13.99 -7.47 1.39
CA ALA A 26 15.38 -7.20 1.69
C ALA A 26 16.04 -6.40 0.54
N GLY A 27 16.57 -5.22 0.86
CA GLY A 27 17.15 -4.29 -0.11
C GLY A 27 16.22 -3.14 -0.53
N ASP A 28 14.96 -3.12 -0.11
CA ASP A 28 14.09 -1.96 -0.31
C ASP A 28 14.54 -0.80 0.62
N ASP A 29 14.92 0.33 0.03
CA ASP A 29 15.12 1.59 0.76
C ASP A 29 13.75 2.24 1.02
N VAL A 30 13.07 1.75 2.06
CA VAL A 30 11.72 2.19 2.43
C VAL A 30 11.65 3.70 2.76
N PRO A 31 12.60 4.29 3.49
CA PRO A 31 12.63 5.74 3.70
C PRO A 31 12.64 6.54 2.39
N ARG A 32 13.53 6.18 1.45
CA ARG A 32 13.61 6.83 0.14
C ARG A 32 12.34 6.61 -0.68
N LEU A 33 11.82 5.39 -0.72
CA LEU A 33 10.60 5.06 -1.42
C LEU A 33 9.41 5.91 -0.93
N ARG A 34 9.24 6.04 0.39
CA ARG A 34 8.19 6.89 0.99
C ARG A 34 8.39 8.37 0.67
N ALA A 35 9.64 8.85 0.66
CA ALA A 35 9.94 10.23 0.29
C ALA A 35 9.52 10.51 -1.16
N GLU A 36 9.86 9.61 -2.08
CA GLU A 36 9.53 9.77 -3.49
C GLU A 36 8.05 9.67 -3.79
N ILE A 37 7.34 8.70 -3.19
CA ILE A 37 5.89 8.59 -3.32
C ILE A 37 5.21 9.90 -2.89
N ARG A 38 5.66 10.50 -1.78
CA ARG A 38 5.10 11.78 -1.29
C ARG A 38 5.50 12.97 -2.14
N ARG A 39 6.69 12.98 -2.75
CA ARG A 39 7.08 14.03 -3.69
C ARG A 39 6.17 13.99 -4.92
N LEU A 40 6.07 12.82 -5.55
CA LEU A 40 5.21 12.60 -6.73
C LEU A 40 3.74 12.91 -6.45
N ALA A 41 3.22 12.52 -5.27
CA ALA A 41 1.85 12.82 -4.88
C ALA A 41 1.59 14.34 -4.78
N ARG A 42 2.55 15.10 -4.21
CA ARG A 42 2.46 16.57 -4.15
C ARG A 42 2.50 17.21 -5.54
N GLU A 43 3.40 16.75 -6.40
CA GLU A 43 3.50 17.24 -7.80
C GLU A 43 2.20 17.03 -8.57
N ARG A 44 1.45 15.97 -8.24
CA ARG A 44 0.15 15.64 -8.87
C ARG A 44 -1.07 16.19 -8.12
N GLY A 45 -0.88 16.89 -7.00
CA GLY A 45 -1.99 17.39 -6.17
C GLY A 45 -2.80 16.30 -5.44
N ILE A 46 -2.28 15.08 -5.33
CA ILE A 46 -2.94 13.96 -4.66
C ILE A 46 -2.55 13.94 -3.18
N ARG A 47 -3.54 13.94 -2.29
CA ARG A 47 -3.30 13.77 -0.86
C ARG A 47 -3.25 12.28 -0.51
N ILE A 48 -2.16 11.84 0.09
CA ILE A 48 -1.96 10.45 0.48
C ILE A 48 -1.47 10.33 1.93
N ARG A 49 -1.66 9.15 2.52
CA ARG A 49 -1.02 8.69 3.75
C ARG A 49 -0.21 7.43 3.44
N THR A 50 0.89 7.25 4.17
CA THR A 50 1.73 6.05 4.05
C THR A 50 1.99 5.48 5.43
N SER A 51 1.80 4.18 5.62
CA SER A 51 2.15 3.49 6.86
C SER A 51 2.93 2.21 6.57
N ILE A 52 3.61 1.70 7.59
CA ILE A 52 4.16 0.35 7.55
C ILE A 52 3.32 -0.48 8.51
N LEU A 53 2.75 -1.57 8.00
CA LEU A 53 1.99 -2.53 8.78
C LEU A 53 2.84 -3.81 8.89
N GLY A 54 3.06 -4.28 10.11
CA GLY A 54 3.63 -5.61 10.32
C GLY A 54 2.56 -6.67 10.11
N ASP A 55 2.93 -7.74 9.41
CA ASP A 55 2.11 -8.94 9.19
C ASP A 55 2.94 -10.21 9.43
N VAL A 56 2.30 -11.37 9.49
CA VAL A 56 2.92 -12.68 9.76
C VAL A 56 4.03 -13.01 8.76
N LEU A 57 3.91 -12.52 7.52
CA LEU A 57 4.88 -12.74 6.45
C LEU A 57 5.87 -11.59 6.25
N GLY A 58 5.87 -10.59 7.14
CA GLY A 58 6.79 -9.45 7.12
C GLY A 58 6.10 -8.10 7.04
N ASP A 59 6.90 -7.05 6.84
CA ASP A 59 6.41 -5.68 6.82
C ASP A 59 5.83 -5.30 5.46
N VAL A 60 4.75 -4.52 5.48
CA VAL A 60 4.03 -4.03 4.30
C VAL A 60 3.99 -2.51 4.33
N LEU A 61 4.48 -1.88 3.26
CA LEU A 61 4.24 -0.46 3.01
C LEU A 61 2.86 -0.29 2.38
N VAL A 62 1.98 0.44 3.07
CA VAL A 62 0.67 0.82 2.53
C VAL A 62 0.68 2.28 2.12
N VAL A 63 0.09 2.57 0.96
CA VAL A 63 -0.15 3.92 0.44
C VAL A 63 -1.64 4.04 0.20
N VAL A 64 -2.26 5.04 0.84
CA VAL A 64 -3.73 5.21 0.84
C VAL A 64 -4.02 6.66 0.52
N ARG A 65 -4.95 6.92 -0.40
CA ARG A 65 -5.44 8.28 -0.65
C ARG A 65 -6.12 8.84 0.60
N ALA A 66 -5.98 10.12 0.87
CA ALA A 66 -6.56 10.74 2.07
C ALA A 66 -8.10 10.82 2.04
N ASP A 67 -8.72 10.63 0.88
CA ASP A 67 -10.16 10.60 0.63
C ASP A 67 -10.68 9.19 0.32
N ALA A 68 -9.87 8.15 0.51
CA ALA A 68 -10.26 6.75 0.29
C ALA A 68 -11.43 6.34 1.20
N ALA A 69 -12.32 5.49 0.70
CA ALA A 69 -13.48 5.00 1.44
C ALA A 69 -13.09 4.25 2.73
N ILE A 70 -11.89 3.66 2.76
CA ILE A 70 -11.38 2.91 3.91
C ILE A 70 -11.27 3.76 5.20
N TRP A 71 -11.17 5.09 5.10
CA TRP A 71 -11.13 5.94 6.29
C TRP A 71 -12.47 6.01 7.04
N ASN A 72 -13.56 5.52 6.44
CA ASN A 72 -14.86 5.40 7.09
C ASN A 72 -15.05 4.06 7.81
N ASP A 73 -14.14 3.09 7.60
CA ASP A 73 -14.17 1.82 8.29
C ASP A 73 -13.59 1.95 9.71
N ASP A 74 -13.98 1.04 10.60
CA ASP A 74 -13.31 0.87 11.88
C ASP A 74 -11.88 0.34 11.70
N ILE A 75 -10.99 0.65 12.65
CA ILE A 75 -9.57 0.30 12.58
C ILE A 75 -9.32 -1.20 12.31
N PRO A 76 -10.00 -2.16 12.99
CA PRO A 76 -9.90 -3.58 12.64
C PRO A 76 -10.21 -3.87 11.17
N THR A 77 -11.34 -3.38 10.66
CA THR A 77 -11.74 -3.56 9.25
C THR A 77 -10.73 -2.94 8.29
N MET A 78 -10.22 -1.74 8.61
CA MET A 78 -9.16 -1.10 7.83
C MET A 78 -7.91 -1.96 7.74
N ARG A 79 -7.45 -2.53 8.86
CA ARG A 79 -6.24 -3.37 8.88
C ARG A 79 -6.40 -4.60 7.98
N VAL A 80 -7.55 -5.25 8.02
CA VAL A 80 -7.85 -6.41 7.15
C VAL A 80 -7.84 -6.01 5.67
N LYS A 81 -8.44 -4.88 5.32
CA LYS A 81 -8.49 -4.39 3.93
C LYS A 81 -7.14 -3.88 3.39
N LEU A 82 -6.25 -3.42 4.26
CA LEU A 82 -4.93 -2.87 3.90
C LEU A 82 -3.82 -3.93 3.79
N LEU A 83 -4.00 -5.09 4.41
CA LEU A 83 -3.06 -6.18 4.29
C LEU A 83 -3.32 -6.92 2.97
N PRO A 84 -2.26 -7.27 2.22
CA PRO A 84 -2.42 -8.10 1.04
C PRO A 84 -2.95 -9.46 1.49
N VAL A 85 -4.16 -9.82 1.05
CA VAL A 85 -4.61 -11.21 1.12
C VAL A 85 -3.61 -12.04 0.32
N ASP A 86 -2.86 -12.93 0.98
CA ASP A 86 -2.04 -13.89 0.23
C ASP A 86 -2.93 -14.59 -0.80
N GLU A 87 -2.46 -14.63 -2.05
CA GLU A 87 -3.05 -15.45 -3.11
C GLU A 87 -2.97 -16.97 -2.80
N THR A 88 -2.75 -17.37 -1.55
CA THR A 88 -2.88 -18.74 -1.04
C THR A 88 -4.26 -19.01 -0.40
N GLY A 89 -5.18 -18.04 -0.47
CA GLY A 89 -6.59 -18.20 -0.05
C GLY A 89 -7.58 -18.50 -1.18
N GLY A 90 -7.10 -18.68 -2.41
CA GLY A 90 -7.93 -19.11 -3.54
C GLY A 90 -8.36 -20.57 -3.37
N LEU A 91 -9.62 -20.78 -3.00
CA LEU A 91 -10.38 -22.05 -3.04
C LEU A 91 -9.81 -23.24 -2.25
N THR A 92 -10.44 -23.53 -1.11
CA THR A 92 -11.00 -24.88 -0.89
C THR A 92 -12.40 -24.75 -0.28
N ARG A 93 -13.38 -24.40 -1.13
CA ARG A 93 -14.72 -24.98 -0.96
C ARG A 93 -14.56 -26.45 -1.38
N ARG A 94 -14.39 -27.35 -0.42
CA ARG A 94 -14.72 -28.76 -0.65
C ARG A 94 -16.22 -28.90 -0.44
N GLU A 95 -16.91 -29.20 -1.53
CA GLU A 95 -18.18 -29.91 -1.49
C GLU A 95 -17.95 -31.35 -1.01
#